data_AF-A0A662GC90-F1
#
_entry.id   AF-A0A662GC90-F1
#
_cell.length_a   1.000
_cell.length_b   1.000
_cell.length_c   1.000
_cell.angle_alpha   90.00
_cell.angle_beta   90.00
_cell.angle_gamma   90.00
#
_symmetry.space_group_name_H-M   'P 1'
#
loop_
_entity.id
_entity.type
_entity.pdbx_description
1 polymer ?
#
loop_
_entity_poly.entity_id
_entity_poly.type
_entity_poly.pdbx_seq_one_letter_code
_entity_poly.pdbx_strand_id
1 'polypeptide(L)'
;MILIGTILSLVLICAGIISYIYAPRKGMNPSFGLRIGYSYISKNAWIKTNVFAAKIFSIEGILLMILSIFLDNTVQNILLFVVVLDISTLIALYVSLRYSEKIAEIESLSKPVPEKNVIKPIEIDFPRKTHIFMMILLVMLFNSILIYSYPILPNIVAFHFSIKGNPDLYLEKNVAILYIIVGGNLEFIIYLFLGYISKIKPMILYTPYNFERKKRFMDKLSYIFILLYIFLNIMLVYWIIFNLYILRWG
;
A
#
# COMPACT_ATOMS: atom_id res chain seq x y z
N MET A 1 -11.54 -1.96 18.63
CA MET A 1 -10.68 -1.42 17.56
C MET A 1 -9.91 -0.16 17.95
N ILE A 2 -10.40 0.60 18.94
CA ILE A 2 -9.98 1.99 19.22
C ILE A 2 -8.47 2.21 19.22
N LEU A 3 -7.67 1.44 19.97
CA LEU A 3 -6.23 1.69 20.07
C LEU A 3 -5.51 1.54 18.73
N ILE A 4 -5.66 0.38 18.06
CA ILE A 4 -5.02 0.09 16.78
C ILE A 4 -5.51 1.06 15.71
N GLY A 5 -6.83 1.27 15.63
CA GLY A 5 -7.44 2.17 14.65
C GLY A 5 -6.99 3.61 14.85
N THR A 6 -6.87 4.07 16.09
CA THR A 6 -6.35 5.40 16.44
C THR A 6 -4.89 5.55 16.03
N ILE A 7 -4.04 4.56 16.31
CA ILE A 7 -2.61 4.62 15.93
C ILE A 7 -2.47 4.73 14.40
N LEU A 8 -3.12 3.84 13.64
CA LEU A 8 -3.05 3.84 12.18
C LEU A 8 -3.62 5.14 11.59
N SER A 9 -4.72 5.63 12.15
CA SER A 9 -5.34 6.88 11.72
C SER A 9 -4.48 8.10 12.02
N LEU A 10 -3.84 8.15 13.19
CA LEU A 10 -2.91 9.22 13.58
C LEU A 10 -1.69 9.27 12.66
N VAL A 11 -1.20 8.13 12.17
CA VAL A 11 -0.11 8.10 11.18
C VAL A 11 -0.53 8.84 9.91
N LEU A 12 -1.73 8.59 9.38
CA LEU A 12 -2.25 9.28 8.19
C LEU A 12 -2.48 10.77 8.44
N ILE A 13 -3.10 11.13 9.58
CA ILE A 13 -3.35 12.53 9.96
C ILE A 13 -2.03 13.29 10.10
N CYS A 14 -1.06 12.74 10.84
CA CYS A 14 0.24 13.35 11.04
C CYS A 14 1.00 13.47 9.72
N ALA A 15 1.02 12.43 8.88
CA ALA A 15 1.65 12.50 7.56
C ALA A 15 1.01 13.59 6.68
N GLY A 16 -0.32 13.70 6.71
CA GLY A 16 -1.08 14.75 6.04
C GLY A 16 -0.70 16.14 6.54
N ILE A 17 -0.76 16.38 7.86
CA ILE A 17 -0.41 17.68 8.48
C ILE A 17 1.04 18.05 8.19
N ILE A 18 1.99 17.12 8.34
CA ILE A 18 3.39 17.35 8.03
C ILE A 18 3.54 17.76 6.56
N SER A 19 2.88 17.05 5.63
CA SER A 19 2.90 17.40 4.21
C SER A 19 2.29 18.79 3.94
N TYR A 20 1.17 19.11 4.60
CA TYR A 20 0.50 20.42 4.48
C TYR A 20 1.40 21.57 4.92
N ILE A 21 2.16 21.38 6.00
CA ILE A 21 3.02 22.40 6.59
C ILE A 21 4.34 22.53 5.83
N TYR A 22 5.00 21.41 5.54
CA TYR A 22 6.37 21.41 5.00
C TYR A 22 6.42 21.62 3.50
N ALA A 23 5.52 21.01 2.73
CA ALA A 23 5.60 21.05 1.27
C ALA A 23 5.53 22.49 0.72
N PRO A 24 4.66 23.39 1.23
CA PRO A 24 4.63 24.77 0.76
C PRO A 24 5.85 25.60 1.13
N ARG A 25 6.44 25.34 2.30
CA ARG A 25 7.54 26.15 2.86
C ARG A 25 8.89 25.78 2.29
N LYS A 26 9.18 24.48 2.20
CA LYS A 26 10.47 23.99 1.70
C LYS A 26 10.54 23.93 0.18
N GLY A 27 9.39 23.97 -0.50
CA GLY A 27 9.33 23.74 -1.94
C GLY A 27 9.64 22.29 -2.30
N MET A 28 9.89 22.06 -3.60
CA MET A 28 10.19 20.74 -4.14
C MET A 28 11.35 20.11 -3.37
N ASN A 29 11.18 18.89 -2.87
CA ASN A 29 12.24 18.18 -2.14
C ASN A 29 12.03 16.65 -2.23
N PRO A 30 13.09 15.85 -2.09
CA PRO A 30 12.98 14.40 -2.20
C PRO A 30 12.50 13.73 -0.90
N SER A 31 12.23 14.48 0.19
CA SER A 31 12.01 13.91 1.53
C SER A 31 10.54 13.85 1.94
N PHE A 32 9.79 14.93 1.74
CA PHE A 32 8.41 15.09 2.22
C PHE A 32 7.44 15.34 1.06
N GLY A 33 6.19 14.91 1.23
CA GLY A 33 5.10 15.13 0.28
C GLY A 33 4.84 13.98 -0.70
N LEU A 34 3.80 14.16 -1.51
CA LEU A 34 3.43 13.29 -2.62
C LEU A 34 4.39 13.52 -3.80
N ARG A 35 5.47 12.73 -3.82
CA ARG A 35 6.60 12.83 -4.77
C ARG A 35 6.34 12.11 -6.08
N ILE A 36 5.38 12.63 -6.82
CA ILE A 36 5.00 12.17 -8.17
C ILE A 36 5.50 13.17 -9.20
N GLY A 37 5.95 12.74 -10.36
CA GLY A 37 6.62 13.64 -11.31
C GLY A 37 5.79 14.84 -11.75
N TYR A 38 4.46 14.70 -11.86
CA TYR A 38 3.55 15.83 -12.11
C TYR A 38 3.69 16.97 -11.09
N SER A 39 3.95 16.64 -9.81
CA SER A 39 4.14 17.64 -8.77
C SER A 39 5.44 18.43 -8.91
N TYR A 40 6.41 17.94 -9.69
CA TYR A 40 7.71 18.56 -9.87
C TYR A 40 7.80 19.52 -11.07
N ILE A 41 6.72 19.72 -11.83
CA ILE A 41 6.74 20.57 -13.03
C ILE A 41 6.91 22.06 -12.70
N SER A 42 6.36 22.50 -11.57
CA SER A 42 6.51 23.87 -11.08
C SER A 42 6.39 23.92 -9.57
N LYS A 43 6.87 25.02 -8.97
CA LYS A 43 6.65 25.28 -7.54
C LYS A 43 5.15 25.35 -7.22
N ASN A 44 4.33 25.91 -8.11
CA ASN A 44 2.89 25.99 -7.89
C ASN A 44 2.22 24.61 -7.95
N ALA A 45 2.61 23.76 -8.92
CA ALA A 45 2.16 22.38 -9.00
C ALA A 45 2.53 21.60 -7.73
N TRP A 46 3.76 21.75 -7.26
CA TRP A 46 4.21 21.14 -6.01
C TRP A 46 3.33 21.55 -4.82
N ILE A 47 3.10 22.85 -4.64
CA ILE A 47 2.31 23.37 -3.51
C ILE A 47 0.87 22.85 -3.59
N LYS A 48 0.20 23.06 -4.73
CA LYS A 48 -1.22 22.68 -4.90
C LYS A 48 -1.42 21.18 -4.72
N THR A 49 -0.59 20.35 -5.36
CA THR A 49 -0.68 18.88 -5.25
C THR A 49 -0.48 18.42 -3.82
N ASN A 50 0.56 18.90 -3.13
CA ASN A 50 0.86 18.44 -1.78
C ASN A 50 -0.15 18.93 -0.76
N VAL A 51 -0.66 20.15 -0.89
CA VAL A 51 -1.74 20.67 -0.05
C VAL A 51 -3.02 19.88 -0.26
N PHE A 52 -3.37 19.58 -1.51
CA PHE A 52 -4.54 18.76 -1.82
C PHE A 52 -4.41 17.35 -1.25
N ALA A 53 -3.32 16.65 -1.55
CA ALA A 53 -3.05 15.30 -1.04
C ALA A 53 -3.06 15.28 0.50
N ALA A 54 -2.40 16.26 1.13
CA ALA A 54 -2.38 16.38 2.58
C ALA A 54 -3.79 16.48 3.18
N LYS A 55 -4.69 17.27 2.58
CA LYS A 55 -6.09 17.37 3.02
C LYS A 55 -6.80 16.03 2.87
N ILE A 56 -6.67 15.37 1.72
CA ILE A 56 -7.32 14.09 1.46
C ILE A 56 -6.87 13.03 2.48
N PHE A 57 -5.56 12.84 2.67
CA PHE A 57 -5.04 11.87 3.63
C PHE A 57 -5.36 12.23 5.10
N SER A 58 -5.44 13.51 5.44
CA SER A 58 -5.88 13.93 6.78
C SER A 58 -7.36 13.63 7.02
N ILE A 59 -8.22 13.91 6.03
CA ILE A 59 -9.66 13.59 6.09
C ILE A 59 -9.86 12.09 6.18
N GLU A 60 -9.16 11.31 5.36
CA GLU A 60 -9.18 9.85 5.41
C GLU A 60 -8.81 9.34 6.81
N GLY A 61 -7.71 9.82 7.39
CA GLY A 61 -7.32 9.45 8.75
C GLY A 61 -8.37 9.81 9.80
N ILE A 62 -9.03 10.98 9.70
CA ILE A 62 -10.12 11.36 10.61
C ILE A 62 -11.32 10.41 10.46
N LEU A 63 -11.71 10.08 9.22
CA LEU A 63 -12.82 9.16 8.95
C LEU A 63 -12.53 7.75 9.48
N LEU A 64 -11.31 7.26 9.29
CA LEU A 64 -10.86 5.97 9.84
C LEU A 64 -10.82 6.01 11.37
N MET A 65 -10.39 7.11 11.97
CA MET A 65 -10.41 7.26 13.43
C MET A 65 -11.83 7.17 13.97
N ILE A 66 -12.78 7.86 13.33
CA ILE A 66 -14.21 7.79 13.67
C ILE A 66 -14.73 6.36 13.52
N LEU A 67 -14.44 5.71 12.38
CA LEU A 67 -14.82 4.32 12.14
C LEU A 67 -14.32 3.40 13.24
N SER A 68 -13.09 3.59 13.72
CA SER A 68 -12.49 2.77 14.78
C SER A 68 -13.21 2.83 16.13
N ILE A 69 -14.02 3.86 16.39
CA ILE A 69 -14.82 3.99 17.61
C ILE A 69 -16.01 3.04 17.58
N PHE A 70 -16.59 2.80 16.41
CA PHE A 70 -17.78 1.97 16.22
C PHE A 70 -17.46 0.47 16.09
N LEU A 71 -16.17 0.11 16.05
CA LEU A 71 -15.71 -1.26 15.85
C LEU A 71 -15.15 -1.84 17.16
N ASP A 72 -15.62 -3.04 17.52
CA ASP A 72 -15.05 -3.80 18.63
C ASP A 72 -13.66 -4.38 18.28
N ASN A 73 -13.00 -5.09 19.21
CA ASN A 73 -11.68 -5.69 18.97
C ASN A 73 -11.76 -7.08 18.32
N THR A 74 -12.85 -7.43 17.63
CA THR A 74 -12.91 -8.70 16.91
C THR A 74 -12.01 -8.67 15.68
N VAL A 75 -11.42 -9.81 15.33
CA VAL A 75 -10.59 -9.91 14.12
C VAL A 75 -11.37 -9.59 12.84
N GLN A 76 -12.66 -9.88 12.80
CA GLN A 76 -13.52 -9.53 11.66
C GLN A 76 -13.50 -8.02 11.43
N ASN A 77 -13.65 -7.25 12.51
CA ASN A 77 -13.64 -5.79 12.47
C ASN A 77 -12.24 -5.22 12.22
N ILE A 78 -11.18 -5.87 12.70
CA ILE A 78 -9.80 -5.49 12.36
C ILE A 78 -9.53 -5.68 10.87
N LEU A 79 -9.93 -6.82 10.29
CA LEU A 79 -9.75 -7.06 8.86
C LEU A 79 -10.56 -6.09 8.03
N LEU A 80 -11.84 -5.88 8.37
CA LEU A 80 -12.68 -4.88 7.72
C LEU A 80 -12.00 -3.51 7.73
N PHE A 81 -11.46 -3.10 8.88
CA PHE A 81 -10.74 -1.85 9.03
C PHE A 81 -9.52 -1.75 8.10
N VAL A 82 -8.69 -2.80 8.04
CA VAL A 82 -7.51 -2.84 7.15
C VAL A 82 -7.92 -2.77 5.68
N VAL A 83 -8.91 -3.56 5.26
CA VAL A 83 -9.42 -3.55 3.88
C VAL A 83 -9.97 -2.17 3.51
N VAL A 84 -10.75 -1.54 4.40
CA VAL A 84 -11.26 -0.19 4.18
C VAL A 84 -10.13 0.82 4.08
N LEU A 85 -9.13 0.76 4.97
CA LEU A 85 -7.94 1.61 4.95
C LEU A 85 -7.18 1.47 3.63
N ASP A 86 -6.92 0.26 3.16
CA ASP A 86 -6.16 0.03 1.93
C ASP A 86 -6.93 0.53 0.70
N ILE A 87 -8.22 0.19 0.60
CA ILE A 87 -9.06 0.63 -0.52
C ILE A 87 -9.20 2.17 -0.51
N SER A 88 -9.45 2.79 0.65
CA SER A 88 -9.56 4.24 0.75
C SER A 88 -8.24 4.93 0.42
N THR A 89 -7.11 4.36 0.82
CA THR A 89 -5.78 4.92 0.56
C THR A 89 -5.43 4.81 -0.93
N LEU A 90 -5.80 3.71 -1.59
CA LEU A 90 -5.66 3.58 -3.04
C LEU A 90 -6.50 4.63 -3.80
N ILE A 91 -7.74 4.86 -3.35
CA ILE A 91 -8.61 5.91 -3.90
C ILE A 91 -8.01 7.29 -3.66
N ALA A 92 -7.57 7.59 -2.44
CA ALA A 92 -6.95 8.86 -2.07
C ALA A 92 -5.69 9.14 -2.91
N LEU A 93 -4.86 8.13 -3.12
CA LEU A 93 -3.69 8.20 -3.99
C LEU A 93 -4.09 8.47 -5.44
N TYR A 94 -5.06 7.72 -5.98
CA TYR A 94 -5.54 7.89 -7.35
C TYR A 94 -6.12 9.28 -7.60
N VAL A 95 -6.98 9.77 -6.70
CA VAL A 95 -7.58 11.11 -6.78
C VAL A 95 -6.50 12.19 -6.70
N SER A 96 -5.51 12.03 -5.82
CA SER A 96 -4.36 12.94 -5.71
C SER A 96 -3.48 12.94 -6.96
N LEU A 97 -3.28 11.79 -7.59
CA LEU A 97 -2.57 11.66 -8.87
C LEU A 97 -3.30 12.41 -9.99
N ARG A 98 -4.61 12.21 -10.12
CA ARG A 98 -5.44 12.89 -11.14
C ARG A 98 -5.48 14.40 -10.93
N TYR A 99 -5.58 14.85 -9.68
CA TYR A 99 -5.47 16.28 -9.37
C TYR A 99 -4.10 16.84 -9.78
N SER A 100 -3.02 16.14 -9.44
CA SER A 100 -1.66 16.58 -9.77
C SER A 100 -1.42 16.68 -11.27
N GLU A 101 -1.91 15.70 -12.04
CA GLU A 101 -1.85 15.70 -13.49
C GLU A 101 -2.60 16.91 -14.09
N LYS A 102 -3.81 17.19 -13.62
CA LYS A 102 -4.58 18.35 -14.08
C LYS A 102 -3.85 19.67 -13.81
N ILE A 103 -3.25 19.82 -12.63
CA ILE A 103 -2.45 21.01 -12.31
C ILE A 103 -1.20 21.08 -13.18
N ALA A 104 -0.53 19.96 -13.40
CA ALA A 104 0.61 19.84 -14.30
C ALA A 104 0.28 20.28 -15.73
N GLU A 105 -0.86 19.88 -16.28
CA GLU A 105 -1.34 20.29 -17.60
C GLU A 105 -1.56 21.80 -17.67
N ILE A 106 -2.28 22.38 -16.71
CA ILE A 106 -2.56 23.83 -16.63
C ILE A 106 -1.24 24.63 -16.56
N GLU A 107 -0.32 24.20 -15.70
CA GLU A 107 0.98 24.86 -15.52
C GLU A 107 1.88 24.72 -16.75
N SER A 108 1.77 23.62 -17.50
CA SER A 108 2.54 23.41 -18.73
C SER A 108 2.02 24.28 -19.88
N LEU A 109 0.70 24.44 -20.00
CA LEU A 109 0.08 25.33 -20.99
C LEU A 109 0.38 26.82 -20.73
N SER A 110 0.66 27.18 -19.48
CA SER A 110 0.95 28.56 -19.07
C SER A 110 2.39 29.00 -19.38
N LYS A 111 3.26 28.09 -19.84
CA LYS A 111 4.66 28.37 -20.13
C LYS A 111 4.93 28.30 -21.64
N PRO A 112 5.79 29.19 -22.19
CA PRO A 112 6.19 29.09 -23.59
C PRO A 112 6.89 27.75 -23.85
N VAL A 113 6.62 27.14 -25.01
CA VAL A 113 7.24 25.89 -25.43
C VAL A 113 8.75 26.09 -25.52
N PRO A 114 9.57 25.33 -24.76
CA PRO A 114 11.03 25.45 -24.86
C PRO A 114 11.48 25.07 -26.28
N GLU A 115 12.28 25.93 -26.94
CA GLU A 115 12.73 25.77 -28.34
C GLU A 115 13.51 24.47 -28.61
N LYS A 116 14.06 23.85 -27.56
CA LYS A 116 14.69 22.53 -27.63
C LYS A 116 14.51 21.80 -26.31
N ASN A 117 13.58 20.87 -26.25
CA ASN A 117 13.63 19.78 -25.28
C ASN A 117 13.42 18.48 -26.03
N VAL A 118 14.51 17.74 -26.27
CA VAL A 118 14.39 16.32 -26.57
C VAL A 118 13.82 15.69 -25.30
N ILE A 119 12.51 15.43 -25.30
CA ILE A 119 11.85 14.75 -24.20
C ILE A 119 12.44 13.35 -24.16
N LYS A 120 13.40 13.12 -23.25
CA LYS A 120 13.91 11.76 -23.02
C LYS A 120 12.76 10.95 -22.41
N PRO A 121 12.42 9.78 -22.99
CA PRO A 121 11.45 8.89 -22.39
C PRO A 121 11.85 8.56 -20.94
N ILE A 122 10.86 8.38 -20.08
CA ILE A 122 11.12 7.94 -18.71
C ILE A 122 11.45 6.45 -18.76
N GLU A 123 12.74 6.13 -18.67
CA GLU A 123 13.27 4.76 -18.73
C GLU A 123 13.26 4.05 -17.36
N ILE A 124 12.12 4.08 -16.66
CA ILE A 124 11.94 3.29 -15.43
C ILE A 124 11.00 2.13 -15.72
N ASP A 125 11.58 0.93 -15.86
CA ASP A 125 10.82 -0.32 -15.93
C ASP A 125 10.38 -0.76 -14.52
N PHE A 126 9.28 -0.16 -14.03
CA PHE A 126 8.64 -0.56 -12.78
C PHE A 126 7.20 -1.03 -13.03
N PRO A 127 6.83 -2.22 -12.55
CA PRO A 127 7.70 -3.24 -11.94
C PRO A 127 8.40 -4.03 -13.05
N ARG A 128 9.69 -4.38 -12.84
CA ARG A 128 10.44 -5.22 -13.79
C ARG A 128 9.71 -6.54 -14.00
N LYS A 129 9.73 -7.07 -15.23
CA LYS A 129 9.06 -8.35 -15.57
C LYS A 129 9.49 -9.50 -14.65
N THR A 130 10.76 -9.54 -14.25
CA THR A 130 11.30 -10.54 -13.30
C THR A 130 10.66 -10.41 -11.92
N HIS A 131 10.43 -9.20 -11.41
CA HIS A 131 9.77 -9.00 -10.13
C HIS A 131 8.29 -9.39 -10.18
N ILE A 132 7.60 -9.09 -11.29
CA ILE A 132 6.22 -9.51 -11.51
C ILE A 132 6.14 -11.05 -11.52
N PHE A 133 7.02 -11.71 -12.26
CA PHE A 133 7.09 -13.17 -12.32
C PHE A 133 7.33 -13.79 -10.93
N MET A 134 8.29 -13.27 -10.17
CA MET A 134 8.54 -13.73 -8.79
C MET A 134 7.32 -13.53 -7.88
N MET A 135 6.67 -12.37 -7.95
CA MET A 135 5.45 -12.12 -7.17
C MET A 135 4.32 -13.08 -7.55
N ILE A 136 4.10 -13.32 -8.83
CA ILE A 136 3.11 -14.31 -9.31
C ILE A 136 3.43 -15.70 -8.74
N LEU A 137 4.69 -16.14 -8.82
CA LEU A 137 5.11 -17.44 -8.28
C LEU A 137 4.83 -17.53 -6.77
N LEU A 138 5.15 -16.48 -6.02
CA LEU A 138 4.95 -16.43 -4.57
C LEU A 138 3.46 -16.41 -4.19
N VAL A 139 2.63 -15.68 -4.94
CA VAL A 139 1.16 -15.64 -4.79
C VAL A 139 0.55 -17.00 -5.13
N MET A 140 1.00 -17.63 -6.22
CA MET A 140 0.56 -18.98 -6.58
C MET A 140 0.93 -19.97 -5.49
N LEU A 141 2.17 -19.92 -4.97
CA LEU A 141 2.60 -20.77 -3.86
C LEU A 141 1.72 -20.59 -2.63
N PHE A 142 1.47 -19.34 -2.21
CA PHE A 142 0.63 -19.01 -1.06
C PHE A 142 -0.78 -19.59 -1.20
N ASN A 143 -1.42 -19.36 -2.35
CA ASN A 143 -2.77 -19.87 -2.60
C ASN A 143 -2.78 -21.41 -2.77
N SER A 144 -1.75 -22.02 -3.36
CA SER A 144 -1.62 -23.48 -3.46
C SER A 144 -1.47 -24.14 -2.09
N ILE A 145 -0.70 -23.56 -1.18
CA ILE A 145 -0.56 -24.04 0.20
C ILE A 145 -1.93 -24.04 0.91
N LEU A 146 -2.73 -22.98 0.74
CA LEU A 146 -4.09 -22.90 1.28
C LEU A 146 -5.03 -23.95 0.68
N ILE A 147 -5.04 -24.09 -0.65
CA ILE A 147 -5.89 -25.07 -1.34
C ILE A 147 -5.55 -26.50 -0.89
N TYR A 148 -4.26 -26.83 -0.81
CA TYR A 148 -3.80 -28.15 -0.39
C TYR A 148 -4.10 -28.45 1.08
N SER A 149 -4.03 -27.43 1.96
CA SER A 149 -4.29 -27.59 3.40
C SER A 149 -5.77 -27.54 3.78
N TYR A 150 -6.64 -26.94 2.96
CA TYR A 150 -8.08 -26.83 3.20
C TYR A 150 -8.77 -28.14 3.65
N PRO A 151 -8.58 -29.30 2.97
CA PRO A 151 -9.27 -30.54 3.35
C PRO A 151 -8.77 -31.14 4.67
N ILE A 152 -7.54 -30.84 5.08
CA ILE A 152 -6.91 -31.42 6.29
C ILE A 152 -7.05 -30.53 7.52
N LEU A 153 -7.38 -29.24 7.34
CA LEU A 153 -7.60 -28.32 8.44
C LEU A 153 -8.89 -28.64 9.22
N PRO A 154 -8.86 -28.53 10.57
CA PRO A 154 -10.04 -28.71 11.41
C PRO A 154 -11.11 -27.65 11.13
N ASN A 155 -12.36 -27.90 11.55
CA ASN A 155 -13.47 -26.95 11.35
C ASN A 155 -13.28 -25.64 12.14
N ILE A 156 -12.56 -25.69 13.26
CA ILE A 156 -12.20 -24.53 14.07
C ILE A 156 -10.68 -24.45 14.08
N VAL A 157 -10.15 -23.28 13.77
CA VAL A 157 -8.71 -23.00 13.65
C VAL A 157 -8.32 -21.83 14.54
N ALA A 158 -7.17 -21.94 15.21
CA ALA A 158 -6.51 -20.80 15.84
C ALA A 158 -6.10 -19.80 14.76
N PHE A 159 -6.53 -18.56 14.86
CA PHE A 159 -6.30 -17.51 13.86
C PHE A 159 -5.34 -16.43 14.35
N HIS A 160 -5.45 -16.02 15.62
CA HIS A 160 -4.60 -15.01 16.22
C HIS A 160 -3.79 -15.60 17.38
N PHE A 161 -2.60 -15.05 17.59
CA PHE A 161 -1.65 -15.47 18.61
C PHE A 161 -1.22 -14.25 19.42
N SER A 162 -1.26 -14.39 20.74
CA SER A 162 -0.73 -13.39 21.67
C SER A 162 0.80 -13.23 21.50
N ILE A 163 1.36 -12.15 22.05
CA ILE A 163 2.82 -11.92 22.09
C ILE A 163 3.59 -13.10 22.74
N LYS A 164 2.93 -13.87 23.61
CA LYS A 164 3.51 -15.06 24.24
C LYS A 164 3.47 -16.31 23.34
N GLY A 165 2.93 -16.21 22.13
CA GLY A 165 2.76 -17.32 21.19
C GLY A 165 1.54 -18.19 21.45
N ASN A 166 0.69 -17.86 22.42
CA ASN A 166 -0.52 -18.63 22.71
C ASN A 166 -1.67 -18.20 21.80
N PRO A 167 -2.46 -19.15 21.25
CA PRO A 167 -3.66 -18.81 20.51
C PRO A 167 -4.69 -18.15 21.45
N ASP A 168 -5.25 -17.02 21.03
CA ASP A 168 -6.23 -16.25 21.79
C ASP A 168 -7.48 -15.92 20.96
N LEU A 169 -7.51 -16.32 19.68
CA LEU A 169 -8.69 -16.30 18.83
C LEU A 169 -8.79 -17.56 17.98
N TYR A 170 -10.02 -18.09 17.94
CA TYR A 170 -10.41 -19.18 17.08
C TYR A 170 -11.50 -18.75 16.10
N LEU A 171 -11.44 -19.25 14.88
CA LEU A 171 -12.43 -18.98 13.83
C LEU A 171 -12.87 -20.28 13.17
N GLU A 172 -14.06 -20.25 12.57
CA GLU A 172 -14.44 -21.29 11.62
C GLU A 172 -13.47 -21.29 10.43
N LYS A 173 -13.09 -22.47 9.96
CA LYS A 173 -12.14 -22.67 8.85
C LYS A 173 -12.45 -21.81 7.64
N ASN A 174 -13.71 -21.76 7.23
CA ASN A 174 -14.13 -21.01 6.04
C ASN A 174 -13.89 -19.51 6.20
N VAL A 175 -14.19 -18.98 7.40
CA VAL A 175 -13.98 -17.57 7.74
C VAL A 175 -12.49 -17.26 7.80
N ALA A 176 -11.69 -18.09 8.47
CA ALA A 176 -10.25 -17.93 8.55
C ALA A 176 -9.59 -17.92 7.16
N ILE A 177 -9.95 -18.86 6.30
CA ILE A 177 -9.36 -18.97 4.95
C ILE A 177 -9.78 -17.80 4.08
N LEU A 178 -11.04 -17.36 4.15
CA LEU A 178 -11.48 -16.14 3.46
C LEU A 178 -10.61 -14.94 3.86
N TYR A 179 -10.34 -14.78 5.17
CA TYR A 179 -9.54 -13.68 5.68
C TYR A 179 -8.07 -13.75 5.23
N ILE A 180 -7.47 -14.93 5.25
CA ILE A 180 -6.11 -15.14 4.78
C ILE A 180 -6.01 -14.87 3.26
N ILE A 181 -6.99 -15.31 2.48
CA ILE A 181 -7.03 -15.06 1.03
C ILE A 181 -7.19 -13.56 0.76
N VAL A 182 -8.15 -12.89 1.39
CA VAL A 182 -8.40 -11.46 1.16
C VAL A 182 -7.19 -10.64 1.56
N GLY A 183 -6.67 -10.82 2.79
CA GLY A 183 -5.50 -10.09 3.25
C GLY A 183 -4.24 -10.41 2.45
N GLY A 184 -3.94 -11.70 2.23
CA GLY A 184 -2.73 -12.10 1.50
C GLY A 184 -2.70 -11.68 0.03
N ASN A 185 -3.86 -11.54 -0.63
CA ASN A 185 -3.92 -11.13 -2.04
C ASN A 185 -4.07 -9.61 -2.23
N LEU A 186 -4.54 -8.87 -1.23
CA LEU A 186 -4.66 -7.40 -1.28
C LEU A 186 -3.30 -6.73 -1.52
N GLU A 187 -2.24 -7.28 -0.93
CA GLU A 187 -0.89 -6.72 -1.00
C GLU A 187 -0.31 -6.89 -2.40
N PHE A 188 -0.64 -8.01 -3.04
CA PHE A 188 -0.33 -8.24 -4.44
C PHE A 188 -1.12 -7.29 -5.35
N ILE A 189 -2.40 -7.04 -5.06
CA ILE A 189 -3.23 -6.08 -5.81
C ILE A 189 -2.64 -4.66 -5.70
N ILE A 190 -2.22 -4.23 -4.50
CA ILE A 190 -1.56 -2.93 -4.30
C ILE A 190 -0.28 -2.84 -5.16
N TYR A 191 0.55 -3.88 -5.15
CA TYR A 191 1.77 -3.92 -5.96
C TYR A 191 1.48 -3.82 -7.45
N LEU A 192 0.50 -4.58 -7.96
CA LEU A 192 0.07 -4.52 -9.35
C LEU A 192 -0.54 -3.17 -9.71
N PHE A 193 -1.34 -2.57 -8.82
CA PHE A 193 -1.94 -1.25 -9.03
C PHE A 193 -0.88 -0.17 -9.20
N LEU A 194 0.13 -0.13 -8.32
CA LEU A 194 1.24 0.81 -8.44
C LEU A 194 2.00 0.60 -9.76
N GLY A 195 2.20 -0.65 -10.16
CA GLY A 195 2.85 -1.03 -11.41
C GLY A 195 2.01 -0.77 -12.68
N TYR A 196 0.70 -0.79 -12.56
CA TYR A 196 -0.22 -0.47 -13.65
C TYR A 196 -0.26 1.04 -13.89
N ILE A 197 -0.40 1.83 -12.82
CA ILE A 197 -0.40 3.29 -12.93
C ILE A 197 0.95 3.78 -13.47
N SER A 198 2.08 3.19 -13.08
CA SER A 198 3.39 3.58 -13.62
C SER A 198 3.51 3.36 -15.12
N LYS A 199 2.88 2.32 -15.67
CA LYS A 199 2.90 2.05 -17.12
C LYS A 199 2.00 3.00 -17.89
N ILE A 200 0.82 3.31 -17.37
CA ILE A 200 -0.13 4.22 -18.04
C ILE A 200 0.31 5.68 -17.90
N LYS A 201 0.88 6.04 -16.75
CA LYS A 201 1.32 7.39 -16.42
C LYS A 201 2.79 7.38 -16.02
N PRO A 202 3.73 7.20 -16.97
CA PRO A 202 5.16 7.10 -16.65
C PRO A 202 5.70 8.34 -15.93
N MET A 203 5.07 9.49 -16.13
CA MET A 203 5.41 10.74 -15.44
C MET A 203 5.27 10.63 -13.91
N ILE A 204 4.53 9.69 -13.34
CA ILE A 204 4.54 9.48 -11.87
C ILE A 204 5.94 9.12 -11.34
N LEU A 205 6.77 8.50 -12.19
CA LEU A 205 8.11 8.04 -11.83
C LEU A 205 9.18 9.11 -12.03
N TYR A 206 8.86 10.20 -12.73
CA TYR A 206 9.81 11.30 -12.93
C TYR A 206 10.21 11.97 -11.62
N THR A 207 11.48 12.38 -11.55
CA THR A 207 12.04 13.22 -10.50
C THR A 207 13.05 14.19 -11.11
N PRO A 208 13.07 15.47 -10.70
CA PRO A 208 14.09 16.43 -11.13
C PRO A 208 15.43 16.20 -10.41
N TYR A 209 15.42 15.37 -9.36
CA TYR A 209 16.61 14.96 -8.62
C TYR A 209 17.32 13.76 -9.29
N ASN A 210 18.16 13.07 -8.52
CA ASN A 210 18.91 11.90 -8.97
C ASN A 210 17.97 10.77 -9.47
N PHE A 211 17.90 10.62 -10.80
CA PHE A 211 17.08 9.62 -11.49
C PHE A 211 17.49 8.18 -11.13
N GLU A 212 18.79 7.90 -11.05
CA GLU A 212 19.32 6.61 -10.61
C GLU A 212 18.89 6.25 -9.19
N ARG A 213 18.81 7.24 -8.29
CA ARG A 213 18.29 7.04 -6.94
C ARG A 213 16.81 6.64 -6.96
N LYS A 214 16.00 7.23 -7.84
CA LYS A 214 14.58 6.88 -8.00
C LYS A 214 14.41 5.48 -8.57
N LYS A 215 15.19 5.10 -9.59
CA LYS A 215 15.23 3.74 -10.14
C LYS A 215 15.56 2.71 -9.06
N ARG A 216 16.66 2.92 -8.31
CA ARG A 216 17.02 2.07 -7.16
C ARG A 216 15.93 2.02 -6.08
N PHE A 217 15.22 3.11 -5.84
CA PHE A 217 14.13 3.13 -4.88
C PHE A 217 12.92 2.30 -5.35
N MET A 218 12.54 2.38 -6.64
CA MET A 218 11.48 1.54 -7.22
C MET A 218 11.86 0.05 -7.21
N ASP A 219 13.14 -0.26 -7.44
CA ASP A 219 13.66 -1.61 -7.31
C ASP A 219 13.59 -2.13 -5.87
N LYS A 220 14.07 -1.33 -4.90
CA LYS A 220 13.96 -1.67 -3.48
C LYS A 220 12.51 -1.86 -3.04
N LEU A 221 11.59 -1.03 -3.53
CA LEU A 221 10.17 -1.17 -3.27
C LEU A 221 9.66 -2.55 -3.74
N SER A 222 10.07 -2.99 -4.94
CA SER A 222 9.72 -4.34 -5.44
C SER A 222 10.25 -5.44 -4.52
N TYR A 223 11.51 -5.34 -4.08
CA TYR A 223 12.09 -6.30 -3.14
C TYR A 223 11.38 -6.32 -1.78
N ILE A 224 10.90 -5.18 -1.29
CA ILE A 224 10.11 -5.11 -0.05
C ILE A 224 8.82 -5.92 -0.20
N PHE A 225 8.08 -5.76 -1.30
CA PHE A 225 6.87 -6.56 -1.56
C PHE A 225 7.18 -8.06 -1.67
N ILE A 226 8.28 -8.42 -2.35
CA ILE A 226 8.72 -9.82 -2.47
C ILE A 226 9.06 -10.41 -1.10
N LEU A 227 9.84 -9.70 -0.28
CA LEU A 227 10.23 -10.14 1.06
C LEU A 227 9.02 -10.25 1.99
N LEU A 228 8.09 -9.29 1.91
CA LEU A 228 6.82 -9.35 2.62
C LEU A 228 6.05 -10.62 2.24
N TYR A 229 5.99 -10.96 0.96
CA TYR A 229 5.27 -12.14 0.50
C TYR A 229 5.95 -13.47 0.89
N ILE A 230 7.29 -13.50 0.91
CA ILE A 230 8.05 -14.63 1.48
C ILE A 230 7.70 -14.79 2.96
N PHE A 231 7.69 -13.70 3.72
CA PHE A 231 7.30 -13.70 5.13
C PHE A 231 5.86 -14.19 5.33
N LEU A 232 4.91 -13.74 4.51
CA LEU A 232 3.51 -14.22 4.54
C LEU A 232 3.40 -15.72 4.27
N ASN A 233 4.19 -16.26 3.32
CA ASN A 233 4.22 -17.71 3.09
C ASN A 233 4.76 -18.48 4.30
N ILE A 234 5.83 -18.00 4.94
CA ILE A 234 6.37 -18.62 6.15
C ILE A 234 5.32 -18.61 7.28
N MET A 235 4.65 -17.48 7.48
CA MET A 235 3.59 -17.34 8.47
C MET A 235 2.40 -18.25 8.18
N LEU A 236 2.03 -18.41 6.91
CA LEU A 236 0.99 -19.34 6.48
C LEU A 236 1.35 -20.79 6.79
N VAL A 237 2.57 -21.22 6.48
CA VAL A 237 3.04 -22.58 6.79
C VAL A 237 3.04 -22.82 8.29
N TYR A 238 3.55 -21.85 9.07
CA TYR A 238 3.50 -21.92 10.54
C TYR A 238 2.07 -22.07 11.05
N TRP A 239 1.15 -21.25 10.53
CA TRP A 239 -0.27 -21.28 10.87
C TRP A 239 -0.92 -22.64 10.58
N ILE A 240 -0.60 -23.25 9.43
CA ILE A 240 -1.10 -24.58 9.07
C ILE A 240 -0.55 -25.65 10.01
N ILE A 241 0.77 -25.67 10.23
CA ILE A 241 1.41 -26.65 11.11
C ILE A 241 0.81 -26.56 12.52
N PHE A 242 0.68 -25.36 13.07
CA PHE A 242 0.06 -25.15 14.38
C PHE A 242 -1.33 -25.78 14.45
N ASN A 243 -2.19 -25.48 13.48
CA ASN A 243 -3.57 -25.96 13.46
C ASN A 243 -3.70 -27.46 13.21
N LEU A 244 -2.76 -28.09 12.50
CA LEU A 244 -2.79 -29.54 12.24
C LEU A 244 -2.28 -30.37 13.42
N TYR A 245 -1.24 -29.91 14.11
CA TYR A 245 -0.56 -30.72 15.14
C TYR A 245 -1.06 -30.44 16.55
N ILE A 246 -1.42 -29.19 16.88
CA ILE A 246 -1.71 -28.82 18.26
C ILE A 246 -3.20 -28.95 18.59
N LEU A 247 -4.10 -28.71 17.63
CA LEU A 247 -5.55 -28.84 17.84
C LEU A 247 -6.11 -30.23 17.56
N ARG A 248 -5.39 -31.07 16.81
CA ARG A 248 -5.86 -32.42 16.48
C ARG A 248 -5.53 -33.45 17.59
N TRP A 249 -4.67 -33.08 18.53
CA TRP A 249 -4.15 -33.96 19.60
C TRP A 249 -4.26 -33.34 21.00
N GLY A 250 -4.94 -32.20 21.14
CA GLY A 250 -5.20 -31.50 22.39
C GLY A 250 -6.66 -31.51 22.78
#